data_AF-A0A7V9EPL6-F1
#
_entry.id   AF-A0A7V9EPL6-F1
#
_cell.length_a   1.000
_cell.length_b   1.000
_cell.length_c   1.000
_cell.angle_alpha   90.00
_cell.angle_beta   90.00
_cell.angle_gamma   90.00
#
_symmetry.space_group_name_H-M   'P 1'
#
loop_
_entity.id
_entity.type
_entity.pdbx_description
1 polymer ?
#
loop_
_entity_poly.entity_id
_entity_poly.type
_entity_poly.pdbx_seq_one_letter_code
_entity_poly.pdbx_strand_id
1 'polypeptide(L)'
;MPKVRREGLPFALLRHLRDRVKHREIRSDQLELFARWLDGNPEVPPGRWFKRFPGMTVCGEGELIKTFLRLGQIAEGEEVV
;
A
#
# COMPACT_ATOMS: atom_id res chain seq x y z
N MET A 1 6.07 15.03 -6.75
CA MET A 1 5.41 14.20 -5.72
C MET A 1 6.42 13.12 -5.27
N PRO A 2 6.48 12.68 -3.99
CA PRO A 2 7.39 11.61 -3.60
C PRO A 2 7.08 10.31 -4.33
N LYS A 3 8.09 9.45 -4.48
CA LYS A 3 7.93 8.09 -5.03
C LYS A 3 7.76 7.10 -3.90
N VAL A 4 7.02 6.02 -4.15
CA VAL A 4 6.84 4.98 -3.13
C VAL A 4 8.18 4.29 -2.83
N ARG A 5 8.57 4.29 -1.56
CA ARG A 5 9.79 3.65 -1.08
C ARG A 5 9.61 2.13 -1.02
N ARG A 6 10.51 1.41 -1.67
CA ARG A 6 10.50 -0.06 -1.74
C ARG A 6 11.53 -0.71 -0.84
N GLU A 7 12.65 -0.04 -0.64
CA GLU A 7 13.82 -0.57 0.03
C GLU A 7 14.16 0.25 1.28
N GLY A 8 14.90 -0.38 2.20
CA GLY A 8 15.29 0.26 3.45
C GLY A 8 14.11 0.69 4.31
N LEU A 9 12.96 -0.01 4.24
CA LEU A 9 11.81 0.26 5.09
C LEU A 9 12.18 0.02 6.56
N PRO A 10 11.69 0.84 7.52
CA PRO A 10 11.84 0.55 8.93
C PRO A 10 11.36 -0.86 9.27
N PHE A 11 12.14 -1.64 10.01
CA PHE A 11 11.84 -3.06 10.29
C PHE A 11 10.45 -3.26 10.92
N ALA A 12 10.06 -2.38 11.85
CA ALA A 12 8.75 -2.41 12.48
C ALA A 12 7.61 -2.21 11.47
N LEU A 13 7.82 -1.36 10.46
CA LEU A 13 6.86 -1.14 9.39
C LEU A 13 6.75 -2.36 8.48
N LEU A 14 7.88 -2.94 8.07
CA LEU A 14 7.88 -4.15 7.24
C LEU A 14 7.17 -5.31 7.95
N ARG A 15 7.44 -5.51 9.25
CA ARG A 15 6.74 -6.50 10.07
C ARG A 15 5.23 -6.22 10.10
N HIS A 16 4.83 -4.97 10.34
CA HIS A 16 3.42 -4.57 10.34
C HIS A 16 2.72 -4.89 9.01
N LEU A 17 3.33 -4.53 7.88
CA LEU A 17 2.78 -4.78 6.55
C LEU A 17 2.58 -6.28 6.31
N ARG A 18 3.57 -7.11 6.68
CA ARG A 18 3.46 -8.57 6.59
C ARG A 18 2.32 -9.12 7.46
N ASP A 19 2.17 -8.61 8.68
CA ASP A 19 1.10 -9.03 9.59
C ASP A 19 -0.28 -8.62 9.02
N ARG A 20 -0.39 -7.46 8.37
CA ARG A 20 -1.62 -7.04 7.70
C ARG A 20 -1.98 -7.90 6.50
N VAL A 21 -1.00 -8.31 5.69
CA VAL A 21 -1.24 -9.26 4.59
C VAL A 21 -1.83 -10.57 5.13
N LYS A 22 -1.25 -11.13 6.20
CA LYS A 22 -1.72 -12.36 6.84
C LYS A 22 -3.10 -12.21 7.46
N HIS A 23 -3.28 -11.25 8.37
CA HIS A 23 -4.54 -11.07 9.11
C HIS A 23 -5.72 -10.69 8.22
N ARG A 24 -5.46 -10.01 7.09
CA ARG A 24 -6.52 -9.62 6.15
C ARG A 24 -6.73 -10.64 5.04
N GLU A 25 -5.95 -11.72 5.00
CA GLU A 25 -6.03 -12.78 4.00
C GLU A 25 -5.93 -12.21 2.58
N ILE A 26 -4.97 -11.31 2.37
CA ILE A 26 -4.75 -10.68 1.07
C ILE A 26 -4.28 -11.76 0.09
N ARG A 27 -5.07 -11.96 -0.96
CA ARG A 27 -4.81 -12.97 -2.00
C ARG A 27 -3.54 -12.66 -2.77
N SER A 28 -2.84 -13.71 -3.21
CA SER A 28 -1.57 -13.58 -3.94
C SER A 28 -1.73 -12.85 -5.28
N ASP A 29 -2.88 -12.99 -5.96
CA ASP A 29 -3.23 -12.25 -7.18
C ASP A 29 -3.23 -10.72 -6.95
N GLN A 30 -3.68 -10.26 -5.78
CA GLN A 30 -3.64 -8.85 -5.40
C GLN A 30 -2.22 -8.38 -5.09
N LEU A 31 -1.41 -9.22 -4.44
CA LEU A 31 0.00 -8.90 -4.17
C LEU A 31 0.79 -8.76 -5.48
N GLU A 32 0.47 -9.56 -6.49
CA GLU A 32 1.09 -9.44 -7.82
C GLU A 32 0.72 -8.13 -8.51
N LEU A 33 -0.56 -7.74 -8.51
CA LEU A 33 -0.98 -6.43 -9.04
C LEU A 33 -0.29 -5.27 -8.32
N PHE A 34 -0.17 -5.38 -7.00
CA PHE A 34 0.53 -4.39 -6.18
C PHE A 34 2.03 -4.33 -6.50
N ALA A 35 2.70 -5.47 -6.65
CA ALA A 35 4.10 -5.52 -7.04
C ALA A 35 4.32 -4.84 -8.41
N ARG A 36 3.50 -5.17 -9.41
CA ARG A 36 3.54 -4.54 -10.75
C ARG A 36 3.34 -3.03 -10.69
N TRP A 37 2.41 -2.56 -9.86
CA TRP A 37 2.22 -1.12 -9.67
C TRP A 37 3.45 -0.45 -9.06
N LEU A 38 4.05 -1.06 -8.04
CA LEU A 38 5.30 -0.55 -7.48
C LEU A 38 6.45 -0.56 -8.50
N ASP A 39 6.49 -1.52 -9.43
CA ASP A 39 7.54 -1.64 -10.46
C ASP A 39 7.53 -0.45 -11.41
N GLY A 40 6.37 0.20 -11.57
CA GLY A 40 6.21 1.48 -12.25
C GLY A 40 6.79 2.69 -11.51
N ASN A 41 7.37 2.50 -10.32
CA ASN A 41 7.95 3.56 -9.48
C ASN A 41 7.00 4.76 -9.27
N PRO A 42 5.80 4.53 -8.74
CA PRO A 42 4.70 5.48 -8.78
C PRO A 42 4.96 6.70 -7.90
N GLU A 43 4.54 7.87 -8.39
CA GLU A 43 4.46 9.09 -7.59
C GLU A 43 3.17 9.10 -6.75
N VAL A 44 3.26 9.63 -5.54
CA VAL A 44 2.16 9.68 -4.57
C VAL A 44 2.10 11.03 -3.86
N PRO A 45 0.95 11.44 -3.32
CA PRO A 45 0.83 12.66 -2.52
C PRO A 45 1.80 12.68 -1.32
N PRO A 46 2.30 13.85 -0.91
CA PRO A 46 3.16 13.96 0.26
C PRO A 46 2.44 13.69 1.59
N GLY A 47 1.11 13.79 1.62
CA GLY A 47 0.26 13.49 2.77
C GLY A 47 -0.27 12.07 2.78
N ARG A 48 -1.41 11.85 3.44
CA ARG A 48 -2.14 10.56 3.41
C ARG A 48 -2.67 10.30 2.01
N TRP A 49 -2.51 9.07 1.54
CA TRP A 49 -2.99 8.63 0.24
C TRP A 49 -3.44 7.18 0.28
N PHE A 50 -4.23 6.78 -0.71
CA PHE A 50 -4.58 5.39 -0.90
C PHE A 50 -4.68 5.01 -2.38
N LYS A 51 -4.48 3.74 -2.68
CA LYS A 51 -4.71 3.15 -4.00
C LYS A 51 -5.60 1.93 -3.89
N ARG A 52 -6.64 1.88 -4.72
CA ARG A 52 -7.54 0.73 -4.81
C ARG A 52 -7.01 -0.30 -5.80
N PHE A 53 -7.05 -1.55 -5.35
CA PHE A 53 -6.90 -2.76 -6.17
C PHE A 53 -8.22 -3.55 -6.08
N PRO A 54 -8.52 -4.44 -7.04
CA PRO A 54 -9.78 -5.19 -7.05
C PRO A 54 -10.12 -5.92 -5.74
N GLY A 55 -9.10 -6.40 -5.01
CA GLY A 55 -9.27 -7.18 -3.77
C GLY A 55 -8.69 -6.53 -2.51
N MET A 56 -8.10 -5.34 -2.59
CA MET A 56 -7.54 -4.64 -1.43
C MET A 56 -7.38 -3.14 -1.67
N THR A 57 -7.16 -2.36 -0.60
CA THR A 57 -6.71 -0.97 -0.73
C THR A 57 -5.36 -0.81 -0.04
N VAL A 58 -4.39 -0.22 -0.72
CA VAL A 58 -3.08 0.14 -0.14
C VAL A 58 -3.19 1.56 0.39
N CYS A 59 -2.83 1.78 1.65
CA CYS A 59 -2.82 3.12 2.24
C CYS A 59 -1.39 3.51 2.60
N GLY A 60 -1.03 4.76 2.31
CA GLY A 60 0.28 5.31 2.58
C GLY A 60 0.24 6.74 3.11
N GLU A 61 1.41 7.23 3.49
CA GLU A 61 1.65 8.61 3.89
C GLU A 61 3.06 9.00 3.45
N GLY A 62 3.17 10.06 2.64
CA GLY A 62 4.42 10.39 1.96
C GLY A 62 4.94 9.23 1.13
N GLU A 63 6.23 8.91 1.21
CA GLU A 63 6.84 7.80 0.47
C GLU A 63 6.47 6.40 1.01
N LEU A 64 5.84 6.30 2.19
CA LEU A 64 5.69 5.03 2.91
C LEU A 64 4.30 4.44 2.74
N ILE A 65 4.24 3.14 2.46
CA ILE A 65 3.03 2.34 2.65
C ILE A 65 2.87 2.03 4.12
N LYS A 66 1.67 2.27 4.65
CA LYS A 66 1.35 2.18 6.09
C LYS A 66 0.49 0.98 6.42
N THR A 67 -0.45 0.57 5.55
CA THR A 67 -1.30 -0.60 5.76
C THR A 67 -1.95 -1.06 4.45
N PHE A 68 -2.46 -2.30 4.45
CA PHE A 68 -3.44 -2.79 3.48
C PHE A 68 -4.81 -2.79 4.13
N LEU A 69 -5.89 -2.59 3.37
CA LEU A 69 -7.28 -2.69 3.83
C LEU A 69 -8.02 -3.79 3.05
N ARG A 70 -8.98 -4.43 3.71
CA ARG A 70 -10.00 -5.26 3.04
C ARG A 70 -10.98 -4.35 2.30
N LEU A 71 -11.65 -4.91 1.30
CA LEU A 71 -12.79 -4.25 0.67
C LEU A 71 -13.83 -3.84 1.71
N GLY A 72 -14.45 -2.68 1.51
CA GLY A 72 -15.46 -2.12 2.41
C GLY A 72 -14.91 -1.35 3.63
N GLN A 73 -13.61 -1.43 3.93
CA GLN A 73 -13.01 -0.56 4.94
C GLN A 73 -12.74 0.83 4.35
N ILE A 74 -12.95 1.87 5.17
CA ILE A 74 -12.76 3.26 4.77
C ILE A 74 -11.26 3.57 4.71
N ALA A 75 -10.83 4.10 3.57
CA ALA A 75 -9.50 4.66 3.38
C ALA A 75 -9.53 6.17 3.61
N GLU A 76 -8.43 6.72 4.11
CA GLU A 76 -8.25 8.15 4.34
C GLU A 76 -7.14 8.68 3.44
N GLY A 77 -7.29 9.90 2.95
CA GLY A 77 -6.30 10.59 2.11
C GLY A 77 -6.76 10.76 0.67
N GLU A 78 -5.83 11.15 -0.18
CA GLU A 78 -6.05 11.33 -1.61
C GLU A 78 -5.92 10.00 -2.38
N GLU A 79 -6.81 9.76 -3.33
CA GLU A 79 -6.79 8.55 -4.16
C GLU A 79 -5.75 8.65 -5.28
N VAL A 80 -4.89 7.64 -5.39
CA VAL A 80 -3.88 7.52 -6.45
C VAL A 80 -4.41 6.57 -7.53
N VAL A 81 -4.70 7.13 -8.71
CA VAL A 81 -5.22 6.39 -9.88
C VAL A 81 -4.13 5.58 -10.57
#